data_AF-A0A4Y7QG72-F1
#
_entry.id   AF-A0A4Y7QG72-F1
#
_cell.length_a   1.000
_cell.length_b   1.000
_cell.length_c   1.000
_cell.angle_alpha   90.00
_cell.angle_beta   90.00
_cell.angle_gamma   90.00
#
_symmetry.space_group_name_H-M   'P 1'
#
loop_
_entity.id
_entity.type
_entity.pdbx_description
1 polymer ?
#
loop_
_entity_poly.entity_id
_entity_poly.type
_entity_poly.pdbx_seq_one_letter_code
_entity_poly.pdbx_strand_id
1 'polypeptide(L)'
;MLTHSDQIESFGRYFKALGPMMQHLRISCTKYDCSGEIRATACKEMSLAHNPCLRTITFEDLCMAPNPNILFDCAWIIGMLSRITSPFIKMVTLVIYADHLQQISSLNLPALAAFLSGGSGLPAMQSTTLSFGVLGDIDRTVAIAAITESLHDMSKQNRLAFGGHSFKEREWSDDKDIC
;
A
#
# COMPACT_ATOMS: atom_id res chain seq x y z
N MET A 1 28.26 4.86 -0.13
CA MET A 1 27.12 4.19 0.51
C MET A 1 26.52 5.15 1.53
N LEU A 2 25.25 5.52 1.40
CA LEU A 2 24.54 6.25 2.46
C LEU A 2 24.16 5.24 3.54
N THR A 3 24.33 5.59 4.81
CA THR A 3 23.87 4.73 5.91
C THR A 3 22.34 4.73 5.96
N HIS A 4 21.75 3.73 6.62
CA HIS A 4 20.30 3.62 6.80
C HIS A 4 19.68 4.90 7.40
N SER A 5 20.36 5.50 8.38
CA SER A 5 19.96 6.76 9.01
C SER A 5 19.93 7.93 8.04
N ASP A 6 20.92 8.02 7.14
CA ASP A 6 21.02 9.12 6.17
C ASP A 6 19.87 9.11 5.15
N GLN A 7 19.37 7.92 4.80
CA GLN A 7 18.25 7.77 3.85
C GLN A 7 16.92 8.20 4.49
N ILE A 8 16.64 7.76 5.71
CA ILE A 8 15.43 8.15 6.46
C ILE A 8 15.38 9.66 6.64
N GLU A 9 16.50 10.26 7.04
CA GLU A 9 16.58 11.69 7.26
C GLU A 9 16.41 12.48 5.96
N SER A 10 16.99 12.00 4.86
CA SER A 10 16.84 12.59 3.53
C SER A 10 15.38 12.56 3.05
N PHE A 11 14.67 11.43 3.23
CA PHE A 11 13.25 11.34 2.90
C PHE A 11 12.41 12.26 3.78
N GLY A 12 12.66 12.28 5.09
CA GLY A 12 11.98 13.18 6.02
C GLY A 12 12.15 14.66 5.65
N ARG A 13 13.38 15.08 5.29
CA ARG A 13 13.65 16.44 4.80
C ARG A 13 12.91 16.73 3.50
N TYR A 14 12.85 15.77 2.58
CA TYR A 14 12.13 15.93 1.31
C TYR A 14 10.61 16.08 1.52
N PHE A 15 9.97 15.23 2.32
CA PHE A 15 8.53 15.35 2.61
C PHE A 15 8.19 16.60 3.41
N LYS A 16 9.09 17.04 4.30
CA LYS A 16 8.98 18.32 4.99
C LYS A 16 9.06 19.51 4.01
N ALA A 17 9.92 19.42 2.99
CA ALA A 17 10.07 20.46 1.97
C ALA A 17 8.89 20.50 0.98
N LEU A 18 8.38 19.33 0.57
CA LEU A 18 7.10 19.22 -0.17
C LEU A 18 5.92 19.76 0.64
N GLY A 19 6.05 19.68 1.98
CA GLY A 19 5.30 20.49 2.92
C GLY A 19 3.79 20.26 2.90
N PRO A 20 3.01 21.28 3.28
CA PRO A 20 1.57 21.14 3.49
C PRO A 20 0.76 20.99 2.21
N MET A 21 1.35 21.14 1.02
CA MET A 21 0.62 21.07 -0.24
C MET A 21 0.53 19.65 -0.82
N MET A 22 1.29 18.69 -0.29
CA MET A 22 1.24 17.30 -0.76
C MET A 22 -0.12 16.68 -0.47
N GLN A 23 -0.89 16.40 -1.52
CA GLN A 23 -2.22 15.76 -1.43
C GLN A 23 -2.20 14.28 -1.80
N HIS A 24 -1.22 13.85 -2.58
CA HIS A 24 -1.12 12.50 -3.12
C HIS A 24 0.28 11.96 -2.86
N LEU A 25 0.35 10.77 -2.26
CA LEU A 25 1.60 10.05 -2.04
C LEU A 25 1.52 8.68 -2.70
N ARG A 26 2.52 8.34 -3.51
CA ARG A 26 2.66 7.03 -4.14
C ARG A 26 3.99 6.43 -3.69
N ILE A 27 3.94 5.24 -3.11
CA ILE A 27 5.08 4.50 -2.55
C ILE A 27 5.19 3.20 -3.32
N SER A 28 6.25 3.03 -4.11
CA SER A 28 6.51 1.77 -4.79
C SER A 28 7.21 0.78 -3.86
N CYS A 29 6.68 -0.43 -3.80
CA CYS A 29 7.25 -1.54 -3.04
C CYS A 29 8.08 -2.49 -3.90
N THR A 30 8.58 -2.02 -5.06
CA THR A 30 9.32 -2.84 -6.03
C THR A 30 10.63 -3.47 -5.54
N LYS A 31 11.11 -3.15 -4.33
CA LYS A 31 12.40 -3.66 -3.79
C LYS A 31 12.28 -4.18 -2.36
N TYR A 32 11.21 -4.93 -2.10
CA TYR A 32 11.02 -5.68 -0.85
C TYR A 32 11.37 -7.16 -1.09
N ASP A 33 12.35 -7.42 -1.96
CA ASP A 33 13.07 -8.68 -1.98
C ASP A 33 13.81 -8.85 -0.65
N CYS A 34 14.14 -10.08 -0.28
CA CYS A 34 14.66 -10.45 1.05
C CYS A 34 16.00 -9.76 1.44
N SER A 35 16.53 -8.85 0.61
CA SER A 35 17.69 -7.99 0.86
C SER A 35 17.32 -6.50 1.13
N GLY A 36 16.05 -6.12 0.97
CA GLY A 36 15.52 -4.76 1.00
C GLY A 36 15.15 -4.17 2.37
N GLU A 37 15.69 -4.72 3.47
CA GLU A 37 15.39 -4.26 4.84
C GLU A 37 15.56 -2.74 5.00
N ILE A 38 16.55 -2.14 4.35
CA ILE A 38 16.86 -0.70 4.48
C ILE A 38 15.74 0.18 3.89
N ARG A 39 15.19 -0.18 2.73
CA ARG A 39 14.11 0.60 2.08
C ARG A 39 12.75 0.35 2.70
N ALA A 40 12.50 -0.90 3.11
CA ALA A 40 11.33 -1.25 3.90
C ALA A 40 11.32 -0.49 5.22
N THR A 41 12.47 -0.39 5.89
CA THR A 41 12.60 0.35 7.15
C THR A 41 12.52 1.86 6.94
N ALA A 42 13.09 2.41 5.86
CA ALA A 42 12.89 3.81 5.51
C ALA A 42 11.42 4.17 5.25
N CYS A 43 10.63 3.27 4.63
CA CYS A 43 9.19 3.48 4.47
C CYS A 43 8.42 3.31 5.79
N LYS A 44 8.81 2.35 6.63
CA LYS A 44 8.25 2.14 7.99
C LYS A 44 8.50 3.34 8.91
N GLU A 45 9.65 4.00 8.76
CA GLU A 45 10.09 5.12 9.60
C GLU A 45 9.76 6.49 9.02
N MET A 46 9.21 6.53 7.80
CA MET A 46 8.78 7.77 7.16
C MET A 46 7.71 8.48 7.98
N SER A 47 8.00 9.70 8.41
CA SER A 47 7.03 10.57 9.06
C SER A 47 6.32 11.46 8.05
N LEU A 48 5.00 11.38 8.00
CA LEU A 48 4.14 12.24 7.18
C LEU A 48 3.40 13.30 8.02
N ALA A 49 3.86 13.53 9.25
CA ALA A 49 3.25 14.49 10.18
C ALA A 49 3.24 15.94 9.64
N HIS A 50 4.10 16.25 8.68
CA HIS A 50 4.22 17.57 8.05
C HIS A 50 3.34 17.75 6.80
N ASN A 51 2.47 16.77 6.47
CA ASN A 51 1.65 16.78 5.26
C ASN A 51 0.13 16.82 5.59
N PRO A 52 -0.39 17.91 6.20
CA PRO A 52 -1.78 18.02 6.63
C PRO A 52 -2.81 18.00 5.48
N CYS A 53 -2.40 18.28 4.24
CA CYS A 53 -3.31 18.18 3.09
C CYS A 53 -3.30 16.79 2.44
N LEU A 54 -2.55 15.82 2.95
CA LEU A 54 -2.53 14.48 2.37
C LEU A 54 -3.95 13.90 2.36
N ARG A 55 -4.41 13.47 1.17
CA ARG A 55 -5.75 12.93 0.92
C ARG A 55 -5.69 11.49 0.45
N THR A 56 -4.69 11.12 -0.34
CA THR A 56 -4.56 9.77 -0.89
C THR A 56 -3.16 9.22 -0.70
N ILE A 57 -3.09 7.92 -0.41
CA ILE A 57 -1.84 7.18 -0.32
C ILE A 57 -1.97 5.92 -1.14
N THR A 58 -1.02 5.67 -2.04
CA THR A 58 -0.97 4.48 -2.88
C THR A 58 0.29 3.70 -2.55
N PHE A 59 0.11 2.43 -2.18
CA PHE A 59 1.17 1.46 -2.01
C PHE A 59 1.18 0.55 -3.22
N GLU A 60 2.28 0.53 -3.95
CA GLU A 60 2.40 -0.25 -5.18
C GLU A 60 3.26 -1.47 -5.00
N ASP A 61 3.09 -2.44 -5.91
CA ASP A 61 3.98 -3.60 -6.00
C ASP A 61 3.99 -4.44 -4.72
N LEU A 62 2.83 -4.53 -4.05
CA LEU A 62 2.63 -5.42 -2.91
C LEU A 62 2.61 -6.86 -3.44
N CYS A 63 3.32 -7.78 -2.80
CA CYS A 63 3.38 -9.22 -3.14
C CYS A 63 4.13 -9.62 -4.43
N MET A 64 5.25 -8.97 -4.78
CA MET A 64 6.14 -9.47 -5.85
C MET A 64 7.05 -10.66 -5.45
N ALA A 65 6.67 -11.46 -4.45
CA ALA A 65 7.53 -12.57 -4.03
C ALA A 65 7.40 -13.74 -5.03
N PRO A 66 8.49 -14.14 -5.72
CA PRO A 66 8.45 -15.26 -6.66
C PRO A 66 8.25 -16.61 -5.94
N ASN A 67 8.41 -16.63 -4.60
CA ASN A 67 8.18 -17.81 -3.79
C ASN A 67 6.81 -17.70 -3.08
N PRO A 68 5.84 -18.56 -3.42
CA PRO A 68 4.51 -18.54 -2.80
C PRO A 68 4.50 -18.87 -1.30
N ASN A 69 5.63 -19.35 -0.75
CA ASN A 69 5.78 -19.62 0.68
C ASN A 69 6.25 -18.42 1.50
N ILE A 70 6.63 -17.30 0.85
CA ILE A 70 6.97 -16.06 1.56
C ILE A 70 5.67 -15.27 1.73
N LEU A 71 5.16 -15.27 2.96
CA LEU A 71 3.95 -14.54 3.33
C LEU A 71 4.29 -13.06 3.55
N PHE A 72 3.49 -12.16 2.97
CA PHE A 72 3.68 -10.72 3.10
C PHE A 72 2.57 -10.13 3.97
N ASP A 73 2.91 -9.44 5.06
CA ASP A 73 1.93 -8.86 5.99
C ASP A 73 1.82 -7.34 5.78
N CYS A 74 0.59 -6.81 5.71
CA CYS A 74 0.32 -5.38 5.68
C CYS A 74 0.47 -4.67 7.04
N ALA A 75 0.86 -5.34 8.12
CA ALA A 75 1.02 -4.73 9.44
C ALA A 75 1.92 -3.48 9.45
N TRP A 76 2.93 -3.43 8.58
CA TRP A 76 3.78 -2.24 8.45
C TRP A 76 3.05 -1.03 7.85
N ILE A 77 2.07 -1.24 6.97
CA ILE A 77 1.20 -0.20 6.41
C ILE A 77 0.40 0.44 7.55
N ILE A 78 -0.16 -0.39 8.45
CA ILE A 78 -0.86 0.09 9.66
C ILE A 78 0.09 0.96 10.50
N GLY A 79 1.33 0.49 10.72
CA GLY A 79 2.35 1.24 11.44
C GLY A 79 2.61 2.61 10.82
N MET A 80 2.77 2.69 9.50
CA MET A 80 2.98 3.94 8.78
C MET A 80 1.76 4.87 8.87
N LEU A 81 0.56 4.34 8.62
CA LEU A 81 -0.69 5.11 8.66
C LEU A 81 -0.99 5.65 10.06
N SER A 82 -0.65 4.91 11.12
CA SER A 82 -0.86 5.35 12.51
C SER A 82 -0.09 6.61 12.89
N ARG A 83 1.00 6.91 12.16
CA ARG A 83 1.86 8.07 12.38
C ARG A 83 1.41 9.30 11.60
N ILE A 84 0.38 9.16 10.77
CA ILE A 84 -0.15 10.25 9.96
C ILE A 84 -1.13 11.06 10.81
N THR A 85 -0.81 12.33 11.02
CA THR A 85 -1.66 13.26 11.77
C THR A 85 -2.72 13.94 10.90
N SER A 86 -2.70 13.72 9.58
CA SER A 86 -3.68 14.30 8.63
C SER A 86 -5.08 13.74 8.89
N PRO A 87 -6.07 14.58 9.22
CA PRO A 87 -7.42 14.11 9.52
C PRO A 87 -8.26 13.85 8.26
N PHE A 88 -7.65 13.74 7.09
CA PHE A 88 -8.36 13.82 5.81
C PHE A 88 -7.94 12.76 4.80
N ILE A 89 -7.33 11.65 5.23
CA ILE A 89 -7.02 10.54 4.33
C ILE A 89 -8.35 9.95 3.83
N LYS A 90 -8.70 10.27 2.59
CA LYS A 90 -9.92 9.83 1.93
C LYS A 90 -9.76 8.46 1.31
N MET A 91 -8.56 8.14 0.84
CA MET A 91 -8.31 6.90 0.11
C MET A 91 -6.93 6.33 0.40
N VAL A 92 -6.91 5.03 0.68
CA VAL A 92 -5.70 4.20 0.67
C VAL A 92 -5.84 3.24 -0.50
N THR A 93 -4.84 3.18 -1.37
CA THR A 93 -4.82 2.28 -2.53
C THR A 93 -3.73 1.23 -2.33
N LEU A 94 -4.07 -0.04 -2.50
CA LEU A 94 -3.14 -1.16 -2.51
C LEU A 94 -3.07 -1.72 -3.93
N VAL A 95 -1.91 -1.68 -4.55
CA VAL A 95 -1.64 -2.37 -5.82
C VAL A 95 -0.94 -3.67 -5.48
N ILE A 96 -1.64 -4.77 -5.71
CA ILE A 96 -1.22 -6.12 -5.39
C ILE A 96 -0.83 -6.81 -6.70
N TYR A 97 0.39 -7.32 -6.74
CA TYR A 97 0.83 -8.28 -7.74
C TYR A 97 0.62 -9.68 -7.16
N ALA A 98 -0.17 -10.53 -7.80
CA ALA A 98 -0.45 -11.87 -7.33
C ALA A 98 -0.67 -12.84 -8.50
N ASP A 99 -0.06 -14.00 -8.39
CA ASP A 99 -0.23 -15.13 -9.31
C ASP A 99 -1.14 -16.20 -8.68
N HIS A 100 -1.26 -16.20 -7.34
CA HIS A 100 -2.05 -17.16 -6.58
C HIS A 100 -2.85 -16.51 -5.46
N LEU A 101 -4.00 -17.11 -5.13
CA LEU A 101 -4.90 -16.60 -4.09
C LEU A 101 -4.25 -16.52 -2.71
N GLN A 102 -3.36 -17.45 -2.39
CA GLN A 102 -2.63 -17.50 -1.13
C GLN A 102 -1.81 -16.23 -0.88
N GLN A 103 -1.28 -15.60 -1.94
CA GLN A 103 -0.54 -14.34 -1.82
C GLN A 103 -1.46 -13.20 -1.36
N ILE A 104 -2.70 -13.14 -1.87
CA ILE A 104 -3.70 -12.16 -1.42
C ILE A 104 -4.10 -12.45 0.04
N SER A 105 -4.36 -13.72 0.37
CA SER A 105 -4.72 -14.11 1.74
C SER A 105 -3.62 -13.80 2.77
N SER A 106 -2.34 -13.77 2.34
CA SER A 106 -1.22 -13.47 3.23
C SER A 106 -1.19 -12.01 3.74
N LEU A 107 -1.81 -11.07 3.00
CA LEU A 107 -1.74 -9.63 3.25
C LEU A 107 -2.42 -9.16 4.55
N ASN A 108 -3.13 -10.02 5.27
CA ASN A 108 -3.87 -9.67 6.49
C ASN A 108 -4.75 -8.41 6.31
N LEU A 109 -5.49 -8.37 5.20
CA LEU A 109 -6.41 -7.29 4.88
C LEU A 109 -7.43 -6.98 6.01
N PRO A 110 -7.96 -7.97 6.76
CA PRO A 110 -8.86 -7.70 7.88
C PRO A 110 -8.25 -6.78 8.95
N ALA A 111 -6.95 -6.93 9.26
CA ALA A 111 -6.29 -6.07 10.24
C ALA A 111 -6.22 -4.61 9.76
N LEU A 112 -5.93 -4.39 8.47
CA LEU A 112 -5.92 -3.06 7.87
C LEU A 112 -7.33 -2.44 7.88
N ALA A 113 -8.35 -3.23 7.56
CA ALA A 113 -9.74 -2.77 7.59
C ALA A 113 -10.22 -2.41 9.00
N ALA A 114 -9.85 -3.19 10.01
CA ALA A 114 -10.16 -2.91 11.41
C ALA A 114 -9.51 -1.60 11.87
N PHE A 115 -8.26 -1.35 11.48
CA PHE A 115 -7.57 -0.08 11.73
C PHE A 115 -8.30 1.10 11.08
N LEU A 116 -8.65 0.99 9.79
CA LEU A 116 -9.37 2.03 9.05
C LEU A 116 -10.83 2.20 9.49
N SER A 117 -11.41 1.25 10.23
CA SER A 117 -12.78 1.35 10.74
C SER A 117 -12.86 1.89 12.17
N GLY A 118 -11.72 2.33 12.74
CA GLY A 118 -11.69 3.01 14.03
C GLY A 118 -11.50 2.08 15.24
N GLY A 119 -11.03 0.85 15.07
CA GLY A 119 -10.68 -0.03 16.20
C GLY A 119 -9.53 0.54 17.05
N SER A 120 -8.42 0.87 16.40
CA SER A 120 -7.23 1.52 17.01
C SER A 120 -6.77 2.77 16.24
N GLY A 121 -7.47 3.12 15.16
CA GLY A 121 -7.16 4.24 14.28
C GLY A 121 -7.66 5.58 14.81
N LEU A 122 -7.05 6.66 14.32
CA LEU A 122 -7.55 8.02 14.53
C LEU A 122 -8.99 8.12 14.01
N PRO A 123 -9.92 8.81 14.70
CA PRO A 123 -11.32 8.98 14.26
C PRO A 123 -11.44 9.47 12.81
N ALA A 124 -10.43 10.22 12.36
CA ALA A 124 -10.33 10.75 11.02
C ALA A 124 -10.16 9.71 9.89
N MET A 125 -9.82 8.45 10.20
CA MET A 125 -9.68 7.39 9.20
C MET A 125 -10.95 6.54 9.02
N GLN A 126 -11.97 6.72 9.87
CA GLN A 126 -13.21 5.93 9.84
C GLN A 126 -13.99 6.05 8.52
N SER A 127 -13.74 7.10 7.73
CA SER A 127 -14.37 7.33 6.43
C SER A 127 -13.46 6.99 5.23
N THR A 128 -12.25 6.50 5.48
CA THR A 128 -11.30 6.17 4.41
C THR A 128 -11.84 5.02 3.56
N THR A 129 -11.79 5.21 2.23
CA THR A 129 -12.01 4.16 1.23
C THR A 129 -10.73 3.38 1.01
N LEU A 130 -10.83 2.05 0.98
CA LEU A 130 -9.74 1.17 0.57
C LEU A 130 -9.93 0.77 -0.89
N SER A 131 -8.95 1.09 -1.73
CA SER A 131 -8.98 0.84 -3.17
C SER A 131 -7.95 -0.22 -3.54
N PHE A 132 -8.29 -1.09 -4.48
CA PHE A 132 -7.43 -2.17 -4.93
C PHE A 132 -7.16 -2.08 -6.44
N GLY A 133 -5.89 -2.22 -6.81
CA GLY A 133 -5.45 -2.65 -8.12
C GLY A 133 -4.86 -4.05 -8.00
N VAL A 134 -5.32 -5.01 -8.81
CA VAL A 134 -4.76 -6.36 -8.84
C VAL A 134 -4.12 -6.59 -10.19
N LEU A 135 -2.86 -7.02 -10.17
CA LEU A 135 -2.01 -7.35 -11.31
C LEU A 135 -1.44 -8.77 -11.10
N GLY A 136 -0.88 -9.37 -12.15
CA GLY A 136 -0.28 -10.71 -12.13
C GLY A 136 -1.14 -11.76 -12.84
N ASP A 137 -0.80 -13.03 -12.66
CA ASP A 137 -1.41 -14.15 -13.39
C ASP A 137 -2.74 -14.64 -12.78
N ILE A 138 -3.15 -14.12 -11.62
CA ILE A 138 -4.42 -14.49 -11.01
C ILE A 138 -5.62 -13.93 -11.79
N ASP A 139 -6.69 -14.73 -11.90
CA ASP A 139 -7.96 -14.21 -12.42
C ASP A 139 -8.47 -13.05 -11.55
N ARG A 140 -8.72 -11.92 -12.19
CA ARG A 140 -9.12 -10.68 -11.51
C ARG A 140 -10.45 -10.83 -10.77
N THR A 141 -11.39 -11.61 -11.31
CA THR A 141 -12.70 -11.82 -10.66
C THR A 141 -12.54 -12.64 -9.39
N VAL A 142 -11.70 -13.68 -9.43
CA VAL A 142 -11.34 -14.49 -8.25
C VAL A 142 -10.65 -13.65 -7.19
N ALA A 143 -9.70 -12.81 -7.59
CA ALA A 143 -9.01 -11.91 -6.66
C ALA A 143 -9.97 -10.90 -6.01
N ILE A 144 -10.82 -10.25 -6.80
CA ILE A 144 -11.82 -9.30 -6.30
C ILE A 144 -12.79 -10.00 -5.33
N ALA A 145 -13.26 -11.20 -5.66
CA ALA A 145 -14.16 -11.97 -4.80
C ALA A 145 -13.50 -12.26 -3.44
N ALA A 146 -12.26 -12.74 -3.43
CA ALA A 146 -11.54 -13.05 -2.20
C ALA A 146 -11.23 -11.81 -1.34
N ILE A 147 -10.85 -10.68 -1.97
CA ILE A 147 -10.67 -9.41 -1.26
C ILE A 147 -11.99 -8.94 -0.66
N THR A 148 -13.07 -9.00 -1.44
CA THR A 148 -14.41 -8.59 -1.01
C THR A 148 -14.90 -9.44 0.16
N GLU A 149 -14.69 -10.75 0.11
CA GLU A 149 -15.02 -11.67 1.20
C GLU A 149 -14.21 -11.37 2.47
N SER A 150 -12.89 -11.18 2.32
CA SER A 150 -12.00 -10.82 3.43
C SER A 150 -12.37 -9.49 4.08
N LEU A 151 -12.99 -8.58 3.32
CA LEU A 151 -13.32 -7.21 3.71
C LEU A 151 -14.82 -6.94 3.69
N HIS A 152 -15.63 -7.96 3.96
CA HIS A 152 -17.09 -7.95 3.82
C HIS A 152 -17.78 -6.71 4.42
N ASP A 153 -17.39 -6.31 5.63
CA ASP A 153 -18.00 -5.18 6.32
C ASP A 153 -17.70 -3.84 5.64
N MET A 154 -16.46 -3.64 5.17
CA MET A 154 -16.12 -2.45 4.38
C MET A 154 -16.83 -2.45 3.03
N SER A 155 -17.02 -3.62 2.42
CA SER A 155 -17.80 -3.76 1.17
C SER A 155 -19.24 -3.30 1.37
N LYS A 156 -19.91 -3.79 2.42
CA LYS A 156 -21.27 -3.38 2.78
C LYS A 156 -21.40 -1.87 3.06
N GLN A 157 -20.33 -1.24 3.52
CA GLN A 157 -20.28 0.20 3.78
C GLN A 157 -19.98 1.03 2.52
N ASN A 158 -19.84 0.43 1.34
CA ASN A 158 -19.38 1.07 0.11
C ASN A 158 -18.01 1.76 0.26
N ARG A 159 -17.14 1.18 1.09
CA ARG A 159 -15.78 1.68 1.37
C ARG A 159 -14.69 0.88 0.68
N LEU A 160 -15.07 -0.07 -0.19
CA LEU A 160 -14.15 -0.77 -1.07
C LEU A 160 -14.32 -0.28 -2.50
N ALA A 161 -13.21 -0.07 -3.18
CA ALA A 161 -13.19 0.27 -4.60
C ALA A 161 -12.20 -0.64 -5.35
N PHE A 162 -12.54 -0.99 -6.59
CA PHE A 162 -11.68 -1.79 -7.46
C PHE A 162 -11.42 -1.02 -8.77
N GLY A 163 -10.16 -0.84 -9.12
CA GLY A 163 -9.74 0.04 -10.22
C GLY A 163 -9.69 1.52 -9.84
N GLY A 164 -8.78 2.29 -10.46
CA GLY A 164 -8.55 3.71 -10.14
C GLY A 164 -7.47 4.38 -11.00
N HIS A 165 -7.56 5.71 -11.14
CA HIS A 165 -6.81 6.55 -12.09
C HIS A 165 -5.29 6.28 -12.12
N SER A 166 -4.79 5.81 -13.28
CA SER A 166 -3.37 5.60 -13.68
C SER A 166 -2.88 4.16 -13.81
N PHE A 167 -3.76 3.15 -13.73
CA PHE A 167 -3.47 1.85 -14.35
C PHE A 167 -3.62 1.97 -15.88
N LYS A 168 -2.65 2.63 -16.52
CA LYS A 168 -2.32 2.20 -17.88
C LYS A 168 -1.61 0.86 -17.71
N GLU A 169 -2.24 -0.19 -18.20
CA GLU A 169 -1.55 -1.40 -18.64
C GLU A 169 -0.34 -0.95 -19.44
N ARG A 170 0.84 -0.82 -18.82
CA ARG A 170 2.07 -0.81 -19.59
C ARG A 170 2.30 -2.27 -19.95
N GLU A 171 1.92 -2.60 -21.17
CA GLU A 171 2.77 -3.34 -22.12
C GLU A 171 3.86 -4.15 -21.41
N TRP A 172 3.49 -5.32 -20.90
CA TRP A 172 4.41 -6.46 -20.76
C TRP A 172 4.11 -7.48 -21.86
N SER A 173 3.90 -6.98 -23.09
CA SER A 173 4.22 -7.77 -24.27
C SER A 173 5.67 -7.45 -24.62
N ASP A 174 6.47 -8.52 -24.61
CA ASP A 174 7.75 -8.65 -25.30
C ASP A 174 8.94 -7.86 -24.76
N ASP A 175 9.51 -8.36 -23.65
CA ASP A 175 10.96 -8.45 -23.49
C ASP A 175 11.31 -9.86 -22.94
N LYS A 176 10.84 -10.87 -23.67
CA LYS A 176 11.54 -12.16 -23.73
C LYS A 176 12.41 -12.12 -24.97
N ASP A 177 13.54 -11.44 -24.86
CA ASP A 177 14.79 -11.70 -25.61
C ASP A 177 15.72 -10.52 -25.35
N ILE A 178 16.77 -10.74 -24.54
CA ILE A 178 18.15 -10.28 -24.70
C ILE A 178 18.91 -10.67 -23.42
N CYS A 179 19.47 -11.88 -23.48
CA CYS A 179 20.80 -12.35 -23.05
C CYS A 179 20.73 -13.80 -22.55
#